data_AF-A0A934AUP5-F1
#
_entry.id   AF-A0A934AUP5-F1
#
_cell.length_a   1.000
_cell.length_b   1.000
_cell.length_c   1.000
_cell.angle_alpha   90.00
_cell.angle_beta   90.00
_cell.angle_gamma   90.00
#
_symmetry.space_group_name_H-M   'P 1'
#
loop_
_entity.id
_entity.type
_entity.pdbx_description
1 polymer ?
#
loop_
_entity_poly.entity_id
_entity_poly.type
_entity_poly.pdbx_seq_one_letter_code
_entity_poly.pdbx_strand_id
1 'polypeptide(L)'
;MESENSRGAQHILSRMIRTILIIIIVTVLFGAPIVRNWWNHYGSVTGDKLIFNVPSDAETVDPTLLINYVDVRRINLNIDSPSRQFIDRTLPMFFNTPHPKIFNGVSSENWVSKWSDYKTALLHEAGFKKFDLVSLRRCIDYIEKENTMGLPLLPVAAYLANNGKNDIWIIVAMWGWPSEDFGHVRVWAFKVDSGKLLGFATCM
;
A
#
# COMPACT_ATOMS: atom_id res chain seq x y z
N MET A 1 30.03 -20.92 48.75
CA MET A 1 28.70 -20.46 48.28
C MET A 1 28.81 -19.59 47.01
N GLU A 2 29.74 -19.86 46.08
CA GLU A 2 29.91 -19.07 44.85
C GLU A 2 29.74 -19.86 43.54
N SER A 3 29.51 -21.18 43.58
CA SER A 3 29.46 -22.00 42.35
C SER A 3 28.06 -22.19 41.75
N GLU A 4 26.98 -21.91 42.48
CA GLU A 4 25.61 -22.12 41.98
C GLU A 4 25.11 -20.98 41.08
N ASN A 5 25.62 -19.76 41.27
CA ASN A 5 25.15 -18.60 40.50
C ASN A 5 25.70 -18.56 39.06
N SER A 6 26.86 -19.20 38.82
CA SER A 6 27.49 -19.28 37.49
C SER A 6 26.76 -20.26 36.56
N ARG A 7 26.21 -21.35 37.10
CA ARG A 7 25.47 -22.37 36.33
C ARG A 7 24.14 -21.83 35.79
N GLY A 8 23.45 -20.98 36.56
CA GLY A 8 22.22 -20.32 36.11
C GLY A 8 22.46 -19.37 34.94
N ALA A 9 23.52 -18.57 35.00
CA ALA A 9 23.88 -17.62 33.95
C ALA A 9 24.26 -18.33 32.63
N GLN A 10 25.01 -19.43 32.69
CA GLN A 10 25.36 -20.20 31.49
C GLN A 10 24.14 -20.85 30.82
N HIS A 11 23.15 -21.28 31.61
CA HIS A 11 21.94 -21.89 31.08
C HIS A 11 21.02 -20.86 30.39
N ILE A 12 20.99 -19.62 30.86
CA ILE A 12 20.25 -18.51 30.23
C ILE A 12 20.94 -18.09 28.92
N LEU A 13 22.26 -17.95 28.93
CA LEU A 13 23.04 -17.57 27.74
C LEU A 13 22.90 -18.62 26.62
N SER A 14 22.91 -19.91 26.98
CA SER A 14 22.71 -21.01 26.03
C SER A 14 21.32 -21.00 25.39
N ARG A 15 20.28 -20.65 26.16
CA ARG A 15 18.90 -20.50 25.64
C ARG A 15 18.78 -19.30 24.70
N MET A 16 19.37 -18.16 25.04
CA MET A 16 19.35 -16.98 24.17
C MET A 16 20.09 -17.23 22.85
N ILE A 17 21.26 -17.87 22.89
CA ILE A 17 22.03 -18.19 21.69
C ILE A 17 21.26 -19.15 20.79
N ARG A 18 20.58 -20.18 21.34
CA ARG A 18 19.73 -21.09 20.57
C ARG A 18 18.55 -20.36 19.93
N THR A 19 17.88 -19.46 20.64
CA THR A 19 16.77 -18.68 20.07
C THR A 19 17.25 -17.77 18.95
N ILE A 20 18.39 -17.08 19.13
CA ILE A 20 18.97 -16.22 18.09
C ILE A 20 19.42 -17.05 16.87
N LEU A 21 20.03 -18.22 17.08
CA LEU A 21 20.41 -19.11 15.98
C LEU A 21 19.18 -19.62 15.22
N ILE A 22 18.09 -19.98 15.92
CA ILE A 22 16.85 -20.42 15.26
C ILE A 22 16.25 -19.28 14.44
N ILE A 23 16.24 -18.04 14.96
CA ILE A 23 15.77 -16.87 14.19
C ILE A 23 16.63 -16.65 12.95
N ILE A 24 17.96 -16.71 13.07
CA ILE A 24 18.87 -16.54 11.93
C ILE A 24 18.71 -17.68 10.91
N ILE A 25 18.61 -18.92 11.36
CA ILE A 25 18.41 -20.09 10.51
C ILE A 25 17.05 -20.05 9.82
N VAL A 26 15.99 -19.60 10.50
CA VAL A 26 14.69 -19.38 9.87
C VAL A 26 14.78 -18.26 8.81
N THR A 27 15.53 -17.20 9.09
CA THR A 27 15.72 -16.09 8.14
C THR A 27 16.58 -16.48 6.92
N VAL A 28 17.51 -17.43 7.07
CA VAL A 28 18.46 -17.85 6.02
C VAL A 28 18.00 -19.09 5.24
N LEU A 29 17.40 -20.09 5.89
CA LEU A 29 16.93 -21.33 5.23
C LEU A 29 15.51 -21.21 4.70
N PHE A 30 14.63 -20.49 5.40
CA PHE A 30 13.29 -20.14 4.91
C PHE A 30 13.31 -18.69 4.44
N GLY A 31 14.29 -18.38 3.56
CA GLY A 31 14.55 -17.06 3.02
C GLY A 31 13.29 -16.21 2.99
N ALA A 32 13.34 -15.06 3.67
CA ALA A 32 12.26 -14.09 3.84
C ALA A 32 11.10 -14.37 2.87
N PRO A 33 9.89 -14.72 3.35
CA PRO A 33 8.81 -15.04 2.44
C PRO A 33 8.68 -13.85 1.50
N ILE A 34 8.89 -14.14 0.21
CA ILE A 34 8.77 -13.21 -0.89
C ILE A 34 10.04 -12.36 -1.15
N VAL A 35 11.13 -13.01 -1.57
CA VAL A 35 12.04 -12.39 -2.56
C VAL A 35 11.27 -12.32 -3.88
N ARG A 36 10.38 -11.34 -4.01
CA ARG A 36 9.68 -11.05 -5.26
C ARG A 36 10.69 -10.44 -6.22
N ASN A 37 11.04 -11.19 -7.27
CA ASN A 37 11.65 -10.66 -8.48
C ASN A 37 10.67 -9.67 -9.14
N TRP A 38 10.61 -8.44 -8.63
CA TRP A 38 9.87 -7.31 -9.18
C TRP A 38 10.87 -6.24 -9.63
N TRP A 39 11.76 -6.63 -10.54
CA TRP A 39 12.64 -5.67 -11.18
C TRP A 39 11.98 -5.20 -12.48
N ASN A 40 11.64 -3.91 -12.49
CA ASN A 40 11.22 -3.09 -13.63
C ASN A 40 9.82 -3.38 -14.20
N HIS A 41 8.78 -2.97 -13.47
CA HIS A 41 7.46 -2.73 -14.06
C HIS A 41 7.11 -1.24 -13.90
N TYR A 42 7.69 -0.42 -14.78
CA TYR A 42 7.18 0.93 -15.01
C TYR A 42 5.76 0.78 -15.58
N GLY A 43 4.75 1.33 -14.90
CA GLY A 43 3.46 1.54 -15.53
C GLY A 43 3.62 2.61 -16.59
N SER A 44 3.44 2.27 -17.87
CA SER A 44 3.39 3.26 -18.94
C SER A 44 1.94 3.65 -19.20
N VAL A 45 1.71 4.94 -19.39
CA VAL A 45 0.48 5.43 -20.01
C VAL A 45 0.69 5.45 -21.51
N THR A 46 -0.11 4.69 -22.25
CA THR A 46 -0.16 4.75 -23.72
C THR A 46 -1.55 5.25 -24.12
N GLY A 47 -1.65 6.52 -24.52
CA GLY A 47 -2.94 7.19 -24.74
C GLY A 47 -3.69 7.43 -23.42
N ASP A 48 -4.99 7.16 -23.39
CA ASP A 48 -5.85 7.34 -22.20
C ASP A 48 -5.93 6.09 -21.31
N LYS A 49 -5.02 5.11 -21.48
CA LYS A 49 -5.08 3.85 -20.75
C LYS A 49 -3.84 3.67 -19.88
N LEU A 50 -4.08 3.50 -18.58
CA LEU A 50 -3.08 3.05 -17.63
C LEU A 50 -2.92 1.53 -17.74
N ILE A 51 -1.69 1.07 -17.96
CA ILE A 51 -1.38 -0.36 -18.00
C ILE A 51 -0.81 -0.77 -16.64
N PHE A 52 -1.52 -1.67 -15.96
CA PHE A 52 -1.08 -2.28 -14.71
C PHE A 52 -0.91 -3.78 -14.93
N ASN A 53 0.31 -4.26 -14.72
CA ASN A 53 0.56 -5.68 -14.61
C ASN A 53 0.17 -6.11 -13.19
N VAL A 54 -0.87 -6.93 -13.11
CA VAL A 54 -1.28 -7.62 -11.90
C VAL A 54 -0.80 -9.07 -12.04
N PRO A 55 -0.20 -9.67 -10.99
CA PRO A 55 0.17 -11.08 -11.04
C PRO A 55 -1.03 -11.95 -11.39
N SER A 56 -0.84 -12.92 -12.29
CA SER A 56 -1.94 -13.76 -12.80
C SER A 56 -2.61 -14.62 -11.73
N ASP A 57 -1.96 -14.83 -10.59
CA ASP A 57 -2.47 -15.57 -9.45
C ASP A 57 -3.34 -14.72 -8.52
N ALA A 58 -3.29 -13.38 -8.61
CA ALA A 58 -3.92 -12.48 -7.65
C ALA A 58 -5.44 -12.68 -7.48
N GLU A 59 -6.14 -13.11 -8.53
CA GLU A 59 -7.59 -13.38 -8.48
C GLU A 59 -7.94 -14.68 -7.72
N THR A 60 -6.95 -15.55 -7.48
CA THR A 60 -7.12 -16.84 -6.79
C THR A 60 -6.50 -16.86 -5.40
N VAL A 61 -5.87 -15.76 -5.00
CA VAL A 61 -5.19 -15.62 -3.71
C VAL A 61 -6.22 -15.46 -2.59
N ASP A 62 -5.94 -16.09 -1.45
CA ASP A 62 -6.72 -15.91 -0.22
C ASP A 62 -6.85 -14.41 0.10
N PRO A 63 -8.07 -13.88 0.33
CA PRO A 63 -8.29 -12.45 0.62
C PRO A 63 -7.40 -11.90 1.75
N THR A 64 -7.02 -12.72 2.72
CA THR A 64 -6.13 -12.32 3.83
C THR A 64 -4.69 -12.03 3.39
N LEU A 65 -4.27 -12.58 2.25
CA LEU A 65 -2.94 -12.39 1.67
C LEU A 65 -2.87 -11.24 0.65
N LEU A 66 -4.02 -10.66 0.27
CA LEU A 66 -4.08 -9.55 -0.69
C LEU A 66 -3.34 -8.29 -0.23
N ILE A 67 -3.09 -8.13 1.07
CA ILE A 67 -2.23 -7.06 1.60
C ILE A 67 -0.82 -7.08 1.00
N ASN A 68 -0.32 -8.26 0.59
CA ASN A 68 0.97 -8.39 -0.10
C ASN A 68 0.92 -7.93 -1.55
N TYR A 69 -0.26 -7.53 -2.05
CA TYR A 69 -0.51 -7.01 -3.38
C TYR A 69 -0.82 -5.52 -3.35
N VAL A 70 -0.60 -4.81 -2.24
CA VAL A 70 -0.56 -3.35 -2.30
C VAL A 70 0.51 -2.88 -3.28
N ASP A 71 0.30 -1.73 -3.89
CA ASP A 71 1.24 -1.26 -4.91
C ASP A 71 1.60 0.21 -4.72
N VAL A 72 2.91 0.44 -4.73
CA VAL A 72 3.48 1.78 -4.76
C VAL A 72 4.42 1.89 -5.95
N ARG A 73 4.18 2.81 -6.87
CA ARG A 73 5.08 3.00 -8.03
C ARG A 73 5.03 4.41 -8.58
N ARG A 74 6.04 4.74 -9.38
CA ARG A 74 6.01 5.95 -10.20
C ARG A 74 5.24 5.66 -11.49
N ILE A 75 4.38 6.58 -11.89
CA ILE A 75 3.65 6.56 -13.16
C ILE A 75 3.93 7.84 -13.92
N ASN A 76 3.89 7.77 -15.25
CA ASN A 76 4.01 8.95 -16.09
C ASN A 76 2.60 9.42 -16.49
N LEU A 77 2.17 10.55 -15.94
CA LEU A 77 0.94 11.21 -16.36
C LEU A 77 1.36 12.52 -17.05
N ASN A 78 0.96 12.71 -18.30
CA ASN A 78 1.19 13.97 -18.96
C ASN A 78 0.18 15.01 -18.43
N ILE A 79 0.55 15.70 -17.35
CA ILE A 79 -0.33 16.65 -16.65
C ILE A 79 0.22 18.05 -16.84
N ASP A 80 -0.40 18.82 -17.72
CA ASP A 80 0.04 20.21 -17.98
C ASP A 80 -0.20 21.13 -16.78
N SER A 81 -1.21 20.83 -15.95
CA SER A 81 -1.41 21.46 -14.64
C SER A 81 -2.42 20.69 -13.76
N PRO A 82 -2.26 20.70 -12.42
CA PRO A 82 -3.25 20.15 -11.49
C PRO A 82 -4.46 21.09 -11.38
N SER A 83 -5.27 21.14 -12.44
CA SER A 83 -6.53 21.87 -12.51
C SER A 83 -7.71 20.99 -12.07
N ARG A 84 -8.89 21.58 -11.91
CA ARG A 84 -10.11 20.79 -11.69
C ARG A 84 -10.37 19.80 -12.83
N GLN A 85 -10.10 20.21 -14.06
CA GLN A 85 -10.21 19.35 -15.25
C GLN A 85 -9.26 18.16 -15.19
N PHE A 86 -8.05 18.32 -14.63
CA PHE A 86 -7.13 17.20 -14.40
C PHE A 86 -7.76 16.16 -13.49
N ILE A 87 -8.37 16.58 -12.37
CA ILE A 87 -9.04 15.67 -11.43
C ILE A 87 -10.17 14.92 -12.13
N ASP A 88 -11.05 15.65 -12.80
CA ASP A 88 -12.25 15.10 -13.42
C ASP A 88 -11.93 14.16 -14.61
N ARG A 89 -10.80 14.34 -15.29
CA ARG A 89 -10.38 13.47 -16.41
C ARG A 89 -9.48 12.31 -15.99
N THR A 90 -8.54 12.55 -15.08
CA THR A 90 -7.46 11.61 -14.79
C THR A 90 -7.83 10.60 -13.71
N LEU A 91 -8.45 11.05 -12.61
CA LEU A 91 -8.75 10.13 -11.50
C LEU A 91 -9.70 9.00 -11.89
N PRO A 92 -10.73 9.22 -12.74
CA PRO A 92 -11.58 8.13 -13.21
C PRO A 92 -10.84 7.04 -13.98
N MET A 93 -9.68 7.33 -14.58
CA MET A 93 -8.87 6.33 -15.26
C MET A 93 -8.42 5.20 -14.33
N PHE A 94 -8.39 5.44 -13.01
CA PHE A 94 -8.00 4.45 -12.00
C PHE A 94 -9.13 3.50 -11.59
N PHE A 95 -10.40 3.85 -11.81
CA PHE A 95 -11.54 3.06 -11.33
C PHE A 95 -11.60 1.65 -11.93
N ASN A 96 -11.28 1.53 -13.21
CA ASN A 96 -11.38 0.28 -13.96
C ASN A 96 -10.04 -0.44 -14.14
N THR A 97 -9.04 -0.06 -13.36
CA THR A 97 -7.71 -0.64 -13.47
C THR A 97 -7.70 -2.06 -12.89
N PRO A 98 -6.90 -2.99 -13.42
CA PRO A 98 -6.85 -4.34 -12.90
C PRO A 98 -6.47 -4.42 -11.41
N HIS A 99 -5.70 -3.45 -10.93
CA HIS A 99 -5.16 -3.45 -9.56
C HIS A 99 -6.22 -3.39 -8.46
N PRO A 100 -7.11 -2.38 -8.36
CA PRO A 100 -8.17 -2.38 -7.35
C PRO A 100 -9.13 -3.56 -7.48
N LYS A 101 -9.30 -4.14 -8.68
CA LYS A 101 -10.25 -5.24 -8.90
C LYS A 101 -9.89 -6.52 -8.15
N ILE A 102 -8.61 -6.79 -7.86
CA ILE A 102 -8.24 -7.98 -7.08
C ILE A 102 -8.70 -7.88 -5.62
N PHE A 103 -9.04 -6.68 -5.16
CA PHE A 103 -9.56 -6.43 -3.82
C PHE A 103 -11.10 -6.40 -3.77
N ASN A 104 -11.78 -6.60 -4.91
CA ASN A 104 -13.23 -6.77 -4.92
C ASN A 104 -13.60 -8.06 -4.16
N GLY A 105 -14.67 -8.02 -3.37
CA GLY A 105 -15.07 -9.19 -2.57
C GLY A 105 -14.29 -9.37 -1.27
N VAL A 106 -13.31 -8.50 -0.97
CA VAL A 106 -12.71 -8.46 0.37
C VAL A 106 -13.76 -7.92 1.33
N SER A 107 -14.09 -8.69 2.36
CA SER A 107 -15.05 -8.25 3.38
C SER A 107 -14.66 -6.92 4.03
N SER A 108 -15.64 -6.03 4.23
CA SER A 108 -15.46 -4.79 4.97
C SER A 108 -15.41 -4.99 6.50
N GLU A 109 -15.56 -6.22 7.00
CA GLU A 109 -15.49 -6.49 8.43
C GLU A 109 -14.12 -6.11 8.98
N ASN A 110 -14.09 -5.53 10.18
CA ASN A 110 -12.86 -5.07 10.83
C ASN A 110 -12.01 -4.12 9.96
N TRP A 111 -12.65 -3.34 9.08
CA TRP A 111 -11.94 -2.46 8.14
C TRP A 111 -11.00 -1.47 8.84
N VAL A 112 -11.30 -1.04 10.07
CA VAL A 112 -10.42 -0.15 10.84
C VAL A 112 -9.05 -0.80 11.09
N SER A 113 -9.04 -2.08 11.45
CA SER A 113 -7.79 -2.85 11.60
C SER A 113 -7.10 -3.01 10.24
N LYS A 114 -7.86 -3.42 9.21
CA LYS A 114 -7.34 -3.60 7.85
C LYS A 114 -6.74 -2.30 7.30
N TRP A 115 -7.33 -1.13 7.59
CA TRP A 115 -6.81 0.18 7.21
C TRP A 115 -5.40 0.38 7.77
N SER A 116 -5.21 0.14 9.07
CA SER A 116 -3.90 0.25 9.73
C SER A 116 -2.86 -0.68 9.10
N ASP A 117 -3.24 -1.92 8.82
CA ASP A 117 -2.36 -2.92 8.22
C ASP A 117 -1.96 -2.52 6.79
N TYR A 118 -2.93 -2.15 5.96
CA TYR A 118 -2.70 -1.77 4.57
C TYR A 118 -1.93 -0.45 4.44
N LYS A 119 -2.20 0.52 5.31
CA LYS A 119 -1.39 1.74 5.45
C LYS A 119 0.06 1.41 5.77
N THR A 120 0.29 0.49 6.70
CA THR A 120 1.64 0.03 7.04
C THR A 120 2.32 -0.65 5.86
N ALA A 121 1.59 -1.51 5.14
CA ALA A 121 2.10 -2.19 3.94
C ALA A 121 2.47 -1.21 2.81
N LEU A 122 1.62 -0.22 2.51
CA LEU A 122 1.92 0.82 1.52
C LEU A 122 3.15 1.63 1.91
N LEU A 123 3.28 2.02 3.17
CA LEU A 123 4.44 2.78 3.64
C LEU A 123 5.71 1.94 3.63
N HIS A 124 5.64 0.67 3.99
CA HIS A 124 6.77 -0.25 3.86
C HIS A 124 7.23 -0.36 2.40
N GLU A 125 6.30 -0.59 1.47
CA GLU A 125 6.58 -0.71 0.04
C GLU A 125 7.17 0.58 -0.54
N ALA A 126 6.64 1.73 -0.15
CA ALA A 126 7.18 3.04 -0.53
C ALA A 126 8.62 3.22 -0.04
N GLY A 127 8.92 2.79 1.19
CA GLY A 127 10.25 2.88 1.79
C GLY A 127 11.26 1.98 1.08
N PHE A 128 10.85 0.74 0.79
CA PHE A 128 11.64 -0.21 0.00
C PHE A 128 11.97 0.36 -1.38
N LYS A 129 11.01 1.00 -2.04
CA LYS A 129 11.17 1.66 -3.35
C LYS A 129 11.80 3.06 -3.28
N LYS A 130 12.22 3.51 -2.09
CA LYS A 130 12.86 4.82 -1.86
C LYS A 130 12.02 6.03 -2.29
N PHE A 131 10.70 5.93 -2.18
CA PHE A 131 9.82 7.08 -2.33
C PHE A 131 9.77 7.91 -1.04
N ASP A 132 9.28 9.15 -1.13
CA ASP A 132 9.11 10.04 0.03
C ASP A 132 8.01 9.51 0.96
N LEU A 133 8.44 8.77 1.99
CA LEU A 133 7.60 8.19 3.03
C LEU A 133 6.81 9.23 3.82
N VAL A 134 7.42 10.40 4.09
CA VAL A 134 6.82 11.43 4.95
C VAL A 134 5.65 12.08 4.22
N SER A 135 5.85 12.40 2.94
CA SER A 135 4.77 12.93 2.09
C SER A 135 3.63 11.92 1.93
N LEU A 136 3.94 10.64 1.66
CA LEU A 136 2.92 9.61 1.48
C LEU A 136 2.11 9.39 2.77
N ARG A 137 2.80 9.26 3.92
CA ARG A 137 2.15 9.10 5.23
C ARG A 137 1.19 10.25 5.51
N ARG A 138 1.63 11.49 5.31
CA ARG A 138 0.79 12.69 5.47
C ARG A 138 -0.47 12.65 4.61
N CYS A 139 -0.39 12.16 3.37
CA CYS A 139 -1.55 12.03 2.50
C CYS A 139 -2.53 10.94 2.97
N ILE A 140 -2.02 9.77 3.40
CA ILE A 140 -2.87 8.68 3.91
C ILE A 140 -3.53 9.09 5.25
N ASP A 141 -2.78 9.73 6.14
CA ASP A 141 -3.29 10.25 7.43
C ASP A 141 -4.40 11.28 7.21
N TYR A 142 -4.28 12.11 6.18
CA TYR A 142 -5.33 13.05 5.78
C TYR A 142 -6.61 12.31 5.37
N ILE A 143 -6.51 11.27 4.54
CA ILE A 143 -7.68 10.47 4.11
C ILE A 143 -8.37 9.83 5.32
N GLU A 144 -7.60 9.23 6.23
CA GLU A 144 -8.11 8.61 7.46
C GLU A 144 -8.89 9.61 8.30
N LYS A 145 -8.33 10.81 8.49
CA LYS A 145 -8.95 11.89 9.26
C LYS A 145 -10.23 12.41 8.62
N GLU A 146 -10.27 12.55 7.30
CA GLU A 146 -11.43 13.08 6.56
C GLU A 146 -12.54 12.03 6.39
N ASN A 147 -12.30 10.75 6.71
CA ASN A 147 -13.32 9.70 6.67
C ASN A 147 -14.30 9.77 7.86
N THR A 148 -14.91 10.93 8.07
CA THR A 148 -15.78 11.25 9.21
C THR A 148 -17.07 10.44 9.26
N MET A 149 -17.52 9.94 8.12
CA MET A 149 -18.69 9.06 8.02
C MET A 149 -18.43 7.64 8.52
N GLY A 150 -17.16 7.27 8.78
CA GLY A 150 -16.81 5.93 9.24
C GLY A 150 -17.11 4.83 8.21
N LEU A 151 -17.09 5.18 6.92
CA LEU A 151 -17.30 4.20 5.86
C LEU A 151 -16.08 3.28 5.75
N PRO A 152 -16.28 1.97 5.51
CA PRO A 152 -15.19 1.09 5.21
C PRO A 152 -14.31 1.60 4.09
N LEU A 153 -13.02 1.67 4.37
CA LEU A 153 -12.02 2.15 3.43
C LEU A 153 -10.75 1.31 3.54
N LEU A 154 -10.11 1.05 2.41
CA LEU A 154 -8.90 0.24 2.35
C LEU A 154 -7.93 0.81 1.30
N PRO A 155 -6.79 1.39 1.69
CA PRO A 155 -5.86 2.00 0.73
C PRO A 155 -5.05 0.87 0.08
N VAL A 156 -5.20 0.69 -1.23
CA VAL A 156 -4.64 -0.47 -1.96
C VAL A 156 -3.52 -0.10 -2.92
N ALA A 157 -3.40 1.18 -3.29
CA ALA A 157 -2.28 1.65 -4.09
C ALA A 157 -1.95 3.13 -3.85
N ALA A 158 -0.68 3.48 -4.08
CA ALA A 158 -0.19 4.85 -4.11
C ALA A 158 0.75 5.08 -5.30
N TYR A 159 0.36 5.97 -6.20
CA TYR A 159 1.13 6.27 -7.39
C TYR A 159 1.77 7.65 -7.31
N LEU A 160 3.07 7.71 -7.54
CA LEU A 160 3.79 8.96 -7.67
C LEU A 160 3.78 9.40 -9.13
N ALA A 161 3.05 10.45 -9.45
CA ALA A 161 3.00 11.01 -10.78
C ALA A 161 3.76 12.34 -10.83
N ASN A 162 4.36 12.66 -11.98
CA ASN A 162 4.97 13.96 -12.21
C ASN A 162 4.07 14.80 -13.13
N ASN A 163 3.82 16.07 -12.81
CA ASN A 163 3.05 16.99 -13.66
C ASN A 163 3.91 18.03 -14.40
N GLY A 164 5.15 17.66 -14.72
CA GLY A 164 6.16 18.54 -15.31
C GLY A 164 6.76 19.56 -14.34
N LYS A 165 6.07 19.92 -13.25
CA LYS A 165 6.53 20.92 -12.27
C LYS A 165 6.68 20.40 -10.85
N ASN A 166 5.77 19.52 -10.45
CA ASN A 166 5.65 18.98 -9.10
C ASN A 166 5.26 17.50 -9.17
N ASP A 167 5.71 16.73 -8.20
CA ASP A 167 5.19 15.39 -7.99
C ASP A 167 3.82 15.43 -7.26
N ILE A 168 2.95 14.50 -7.62
CA ILE A 168 1.61 14.31 -7.07
C ILE A 168 1.49 12.86 -6.61
N TRP A 169 0.97 12.66 -5.40
CA TRP A 169 0.49 11.36 -4.95
C TRP A 169 -0.93 11.13 -5.44
N ILE A 170 -1.16 10.01 -6.12
CA ILE A 170 -2.49 9.49 -6.41
C ILE A 170 -2.72 8.27 -5.52
N ILE A 171 -3.63 8.38 -4.58
CA ILE A 171 -3.95 7.29 -3.65
C ILE A 171 -5.25 6.65 -4.11
N VAL A 172 -5.23 5.33 -4.31
CA VAL A 172 -6.40 4.52 -4.65
C VAL A 172 -6.80 3.71 -3.43
N ALA A 173 -8.06 3.82 -3.04
CA ALA A 173 -8.64 2.99 -1.99
C ALA A 173 -9.89 2.28 -2.50
N MET A 174 -10.10 1.09 -1.98
CA MET A 174 -11.39 0.42 -2.03
C MET A 174 -12.29 1.01 -0.95
N TRP A 175 -13.58 1.14 -1.25
CA TRP A 175 -14.61 1.52 -0.29
C TRP A 175 -15.87 0.67 -0.49
N GLY A 176 -16.70 0.63 0.54
CA GLY A 176 -17.96 -0.11 0.56
C GLY A 176 -18.84 0.32 1.72
N TRP A 177 -19.93 -0.42 1.93
CA TRP A 177 -20.82 -0.22 3.07
C TRP A 177 -20.43 -1.16 4.22
N PRO A 178 -20.73 -0.79 5.48
CA PRO A 178 -20.50 -1.69 6.61
C PRO A 178 -21.24 -3.02 6.43
N SER A 179 -20.52 -4.14 6.62
CA SER A 179 -21.05 -5.51 6.51
C SER A 179 -21.30 -5.97 5.06
N GLU A 180 -20.76 -5.24 4.09
CA GLU A 180 -20.67 -5.68 2.69
C GLU A 180 -19.21 -5.96 2.34
N ASP A 181 -18.97 -6.49 1.14
CA ASP A 181 -17.62 -6.56 0.62
C ASP A 181 -17.23 -5.22 -0.01
N PHE A 182 -15.92 -4.95 -0.04
CA PHE A 182 -15.38 -3.87 -0.86
C PHE A 182 -15.72 -4.11 -2.34
N GLY A 183 -16.27 -3.09 -2.99
CA GLY A 183 -16.69 -3.18 -4.39
C GLY A 183 -16.58 -1.88 -5.18
N HIS A 184 -16.30 -0.75 -4.51
CA HIS A 184 -16.16 0.55 -5.14
C HIS A 184 -14.76 1.11 -4.94
N VAL A 185 -14.36 2.02 -5.82
CA VAL A 185 -13.05 2.67 -5.83
C VAL A 185 -13.20 4.16 -5.56
N ARG A 186 -12.35 4.69 -4.68
CA ARG A 186 -12.18 6.12 -4.47
C ARG A 186 -10.70 6.47 -4.64
N VAL A 187 -10.46 7.60 -5.28
CA VAL A 187 -9.12 8.02 -5.68
C VAL A 187 -8.92 9.47 -5.26
N TRP A 188 -7.77 9.78 -4.66
CA TRP A 188 -7.39 11.13 -4.26
C TRP A 188 -6.11 11.54 -4.96
N ALA A 189 -5.94 12.84 -5.19
CA ALA A 189 -4.68 13.43 -5.64
C ALA A 189 -4.18 14.47 -4.62
N PHE A 190 -2.90 14.38 -4.27
CA PHE A 190 -2.23 15.29 -3.34
C PHE A 190 -0.94 15.83 -3.93
N LYS A 191 -0.63 17.09 -3.69
CA LYS A 191 0.73 17.59 -3.96
C LYS A 191 1.72 17.01 -2.94
N VAL A 192 2.86 16.52 -3.40
CA VAL A 192 3.89 15.90 -2.55
C VAL A 192 4.49 16.90 -1.56
N ASP A 193 4.83 18.10 -2.03
CA ASP A 193 5.52 19.14 -1.24
C ASP A 193 4.72 19.58 0.00
N SER A 194 3.46 19.93 -0.23
CA SER A 194 2.57 20.58 0.71
C SER A 194 1.65 19.59 1.40
N GLY A 195 1.43 18.40 0.82
CA GLY A 195 0.37 17.49 1.23
C GLY A 195 -1.02 18.04 0.93
N LYS A 196 -1.14 19.09 0.10
CA LYS A 196 -2.42 19.71 -0.23
C LYS A 196 -3.25 18.76 -1.10
N LEU A 197 -4.47 18.46 -0.67
CA LEU A 197 -5.47 17.78 -1.48
C LEU A 197 -5.81 18.64 -2.72
N LEU A 198 -5.63 18.06 -3.90
CA LEU A 198 -6.03 18.66 -5.18
C LEU A 198 -7.49 18.33 -5.52
N GLY A 199 -7.93 17.13 -5.14
CA GLY A 199 -9.29 16.65 -5.34
C GLY A 199 -9.36 15.14 -5.17
N PHE A 200 -10.58 14.62 -5.24
CA PHE A 200 -10.85 13.19 -5.25
C PHE A 200 -11.98 12.86 -6.23
N ALA A 201 -12.06 11.61 -6.62
CA ALA A 201 -13.13 11.07 -7.43
C ALA A 201 -13.54 9.70 -6.87
N THR A 202 -14.83 9.39 -6.95
CA THR A 202 -15.39 8.10 -6.55
C THR A 202 -16.06 7.48 -7.78
N CYS A 203 -15.94 6.17 -7.97
CA CYS A 203 -16.79 5.51 -8.95
C CYS A 203 -18.25 5.56 -8.47
N MET A 204 -19.18 5.62 -9.42
CA MET A 204 -20.61 5.48 -9.18
C MET A 204 -21.02 4.03 -9.38
#